data_AF-A0A351J0F8-F1
#
_entry.id   AF-A0A351J0F8-F1
#
_cell.length_a   1.000
_cell.length_b   1.000
_cell.length_c   1.000
_cell.angle_alpha   90.00
_cell.angle_beta   90.00
_cell.angle_gamma   90.00
#
_symmetry.space_group_name_H-M   'P 1'
#
loop_
_entity.id
_entity.type
_entity.pdbx_description
1 polymer ?
#
loop_
_entity_poly.entity_id
_entity_poly.type
_entity_poly.pdbx_seq_one_letter_code
_entity_poly.pdbx_strand_id
1 'polypeptide(L)' 'MMTKPQLIIFDLDGTLMNTLGDITACLNAALSECGYPTHDSAIEFINNGARRLIADALPPDVRTDETIDNVLAV' A
#
# COMPACT_ATOMS: atom_id res chain seq x y z
N MET A 1 -22.20 32.82 7.11
CA MET A 1 -22.96 31.71 7.72
C MET A 1 -22.53 30.44 6.99
N MET A 2 -21.91 29.47 7.66
CA MET A 2 -21.57 28.20 7.01
C MET A 2 -22.84 27.35 6.87
N THR A 3 -23.15 26.91 5.66
CA THR A 3 -24.25 25.98 5.38
C THR A 3 -23.89 24.58 5.86
N LYS A 4 -24.86 23.88 6.45
CA LYS A 4 -24.64 22.52 6.96
C LYS A 4 -24.44 21.56 5.78
N PRO A 5 -23.40 20.71 5.78
CA PRO A 5 -23.20 19.76 4.69
C PRO A 5 -24.35 18.75 4.64
N GLN A 6 -24.83 18.45 3.42
CA GLN A 6 -25.92 17.49 3.18
C GLN A 6 -25.42 16.03 3.13
N LEU A 7 -24.13 15.84 2.86
CA LEU A 7 -23.45 14.55 2.79
C LEU A 7 -22.01 14.73 3.27
N ILE A 8 -21.51 13.76 4.02
CA ILE A 8 -20.11 13.66 4.41
C ILE A 8 -19.65 12.24 4.07
N ILE A 9 -18.54 12.14 3.33
CA ILE A 9 -17.89 10.87 3.01
C ILE A 9 -16.56 10.87 3.78
N PHE A 10 -16.28 9.74 4.40
CA PHE A 10 -15.01 9.48 5.06
C PHE A 10 -14.30 8.37 4.30
N ASP A 11 -13.02 8.60 4.06
CA ASP A 11 -12.13 7.52 3.71
C ASP A 11 -11.95 6.58 4.92
N LEU A 12 -11.53 5.35 4.69
CA LEU A 12 -11.32 4.36 5.75
C LEU A 12 -9.88 4.42 6.25
N ASP A 13 -8.95 4.05 5.37
CA ASP A 13 -7.54 3.85 5.68
C ASP A 13 -6.84 5.19 5.97
N GLY A 14 -6.23 5.30 7.14
CA GLY A 14 -5.57 6.53 7.59
C GLY A 14 -6.53 7.68 7.93
N THR A 15 -7.85 7.48 7.81
CA THR A 15 -8.88 8.47 8.18
C THR A 15 -9.72 7.99 9.36
N LEU A 16 -10.54 6.95 9.17
CA LEU A 16 -11.34 6.36 10.25
C LEU A 16 -10.57 5.31 11.04
N MET A 17 -9.58 4.66 10.41
CA MET A 17 -8.80 3.60 11.02
C MET A 17 -7.31 3.75 10.70
N ASN A 18 -6.45 3.50 11.68
CA ASN A 18 -5.01 3.39 11.44
C ASN A 18 -4.67 1.96 10.98
N THR A 19 -4.68 1.75 9.67
CA THR A 19 -4.41 0.47 9.01
C THR A 19 -2.97 0.32 8.52
N LEU A 20 -2.07 1.25 8.87
CA LEU A 20 -0.67 1.23 8.42
C LEU A 20 0.05 -0.09 8.79
N GLY A 21 -0.21 -0.62 9.99
CA GLY A 21 0.36 -1.88 10.45
C GLY A 21 -0.11 -3.08 9.61
N ASP A 22 -1.41 -3.14 9.33
CA ASP A 22 -2.01 -4.21 8.51
C ASP A 22 -1.50 -4.15 7.06
N ILE A 23 -1.43 -2.95 6.48
CA ILE A 23 -0.88 -2.73 5.14
C ILE A 23 0.59 -3.17 5.08
N THR A 24 1.39 -2.82 6.10
CA THR A 24 2.80 -3.21 6.19
C THR A 24 2.94 -4.73 6.29
N ALA A 25 2.12 -5.39 7.11
CA ALA A 25 2.13 -6.83 7.27
C ALA A 25 1.77 -7.56 5.96
N CYS A 26 0.70 -7.13 5.27
CA CYS A 26 0.29 -7.70 3.98
C CYS A 26 1.35 -7.49 2.89
N LEU A 27 1.91 -6.28 2.78
CA LEU A 27 2.98 -5.99 1.83
C LEU A 27 4.19 -6.89 2.07
N ASN A 28 4.63 -7.01 3.32
CA ASN A 28 5.78 -7.84 3.66
C ASN A 28 5.54 -9.33 3.41
N ALA A 29 4.31 -9.82 3.63
CA ALA A 29 3.95 -11.19 3.30
C ALA A 29 4.13 -11.45 1.79
N ALA A 30 3.55 -10.60 0.93
CA ALA A 30 3.67 -10.73 -0.52
C ALA A 30 5.13 -10.61 -1.01
N LEU A 31 5.89 -9.62 -0.49
CA LEU A 31 7.30 -9.46 -0.82
C LEU A 31 8.12 -10.69 -0.42
N SER A 32 7.93 -11.18 0.81
CA SER A 32 8.65 -12.35 1.32
C SER A 32 8.33 -13.61 0.53
N GLU A 33 7.08 -13.81 0.12
CA GLU A 33 6.68 -14.97 -0.68
C GLU A 33 7.34 -14.97 -2.07
N CYS A 34 7.51 -13.78 -2.66
CA CYS A 34 8.25 -13.61 -3.91
C CYS A 34 9.77 -13.49 -3.75
N GLY A 35 10.31 -13.61 -2.52
CA GLY A 35 11.75 -13.58 -2.25
C GLY A 35 12.39 -12.18 -2.26
N TYR A 36 11.60 -11.13 -2.02
CA TYR A 36 12.05 -9.73 -1.96
C TYR A 36 12.23 -9.23 -0.52
N PRO A 37 13.06 -8.18 -0.32
CA PRO A 37 13.24 -7.56 1.00
C PRO A 37 11.93 -7.00 1.56
N THR A 38 11.75 -7.10 2.88
CA THR A 38 10.63 -6.52 3.62
C THR A 38 10.99 -5.18 4.23
N HIS A 39 9.98 -4.45 4.72
CA HIS A 39 10.11 -3.11 5.28
C HIS A 39 9.53 -3.02 6.68
N ASP A 40 10.12 -2.19 7.55
CA ASP A 40 9.59 -1.96 8.90
C ASP A 40 8.24 -1.22 8.87
N SER A 41 7.99 -0.43 7.82
CA SER A 41 6.77 0.36 7.65
C SER A 41 6.51 0.63 6.17
N ALA A 42 5.24 0.59 5.76
CA ALA A 42 4.81 0.96 4.41
C ALA A 42 4.50 2.46 4.25
N ILE A 43 4.79 3.30 5.25
CA ILE A 43 4.35 4.72 5.28
C ILE A 43 4.86 5.54 4.09
N GLU A 44 6.01 5.18 3.53
CA GLU A 44 6.61 5.86 2.37
C GLU A 44 6.02 5.38 1.03
N PHE A 45 5.24 4.29 1.03
CA PHE A 45 4.74 3.62 -0.18
C PHE A 45 3.22 3.72 -0.37
N ILE A 46 2.49 4.23 0.63
CA ILE A 46 1.02 4.38 0.61
C ILE A 46 0.55 5.60 -0.21
N ASN A 47 -0.77 5.70 -0.46
CA ASN A 47 -1.50 6.76 -1.19
C ASN A 47 -1.59 6.66 -2.73
N ASN A 48 -1.10 5.60 -3.37
CA ASN A 48 -1.20 5.45 -4.84
C ASN A 48 -1.74 4.09 -5.30
N GLY A 49 -2.43 3.38 -4.40
CA GLY A 49 -2.97 2.04 -4.64
C GLY A 49 -1.92 0.92 -4.61
N ALA A 50 -2.39 -0.32 -4.59
CA ALA A 50 -1.56 -1.51 -4.34
C ALA A 50 -0.42 -1.69 -5.34
N ARG A 51 -0.67 -1.49 -6.65
CA ARG A 51 0.35 -1.63 -7.69
C ARG A 51 1.54 -0.70 -7.45
N ARG A 52 1.27 0.58 -7.14
CA ARG A 52 2.32 1.57 -6.92
C ARG A 52 3.04 1.33 -5.60
N LEU A 53 2.29 0.93 -4.56
CA LEU A 53 2.85 0.52 -3.27
C LEU A 53 3.86 -0.61 -3.43
N ILE A 54 3.53 -1.65 -4.20
CA ILE A 54 4.46 -2.76 -4.50
C ILE A 54 5.66 -2.26 -5.31
N ALA A 55 5.41 -1.50 -6.38
CA ALA A 55 6.48 -0.97 -7.21
C ALA A 55 7.49 -0.12 -6.41
N ASP A 56 7.01 0.70 -5.47
CA ASP A 56 7.86 1.56 -4.64
C ASP A 56 8.58 0.79 -3.53
N ALA A 57 8.03 -0.35 -3.08
CA ALA A 57 8.64 -1.24 -2.10
C ALA A 57 9.71 -2.20 -2.69
N LEU A 58 9.66 -2.49 -3.99
CA LEU A 58 10.61 -3.37 -4.67
C LEU A 58 11.99 -2.72 -4.86
N PRO A 59 13.09 -3.49 -4.90
CA PRO A 59 14.40 -2.97 -5.31
C PRO A 59 14.38 -2.38 -6.73
N PRO A 60 15.05 -1.24 -7.01
CA PRO A 60 14.94 -0.53 -8.29
C PRO A 60 15.27 -1.37 -9.54
N ASP A 61 16.19 -2.32 -9.40
CA ASP A 61 16.67 -3.21 -10.46
C ASP A 61 15.65 -4.29 -10.87
N VAL A 62 14.61 -4.52 -10.07
CA VAL A 62 13.58 -5.54 -10.33
C VAL A 62 12.18 -4.94 -10.50
N ARG A 63 12.03 -3.61 -10.60
CA ARG A 63 10.73 -2.92 -10.79
C ARG A 63 10.20 -3.05 -12.22
N THR A 64 9.98 -4.26 -12.68
CA THR A 64 9.33 -4.54 -13.98
C THR A 64 7.83 -4.77 -13.78
N ASP A 65 7.02 -4.53 -14.81
CA ASP A 65 5.58 -4.81 -14.75
C ASP A 65 5.31 -6.29 -14.41
N GLU A 66 6.08 -7.21 -14.98
CA GLU A 66 5.98 -8.65 -14.69
C GLU A 66 6.26 -8.95 -13.22
N THR A 67 7.32 -8.39 -12.64
CA THR A 67 7.63 -8.54 -11.21
C THR A 67 6.52 -7.98 -10.33
N ILE A 68 6.03 -6.78 -10.66
CA ILE A 68 4.95 -6.14 -9.91
C ILE A 68 3.67 -6.97 -9.99
N ASP A 69 3.33 -7.49 -11.16
CA ASP A 69 2.16 -8.36 -11.37
C ASP A 69 2.27 -9.66 -10.59
N ASN A 70 3.46 -10.27 -10.56
CA ASN A 70 3.72 -11.49 -9.79
C ASN A 70 3.52 -11.27 -8.29
N VAL A 71 4.03 -10.17 -7.73
CA VAL A 71 3.85 -9.83 -6.30
C VAL A 71 2.39 -9.46 -5.99
N LEU A 72 1.71 -8.78 -6.92
CA LEU A 72 0.31 -8.39 -6.75
C LEU A 72 -0.66 -9.58 -6.82
N ALA A 73 -0.25 -10.68 -7.44
CA ALA A 73 -1.07 -11.88 -7.61
C ALA A 73 -0.99 -12.87 -6.43
N VAL A 74 -0.14 -12.59 -5.44
CA VAL A 74 -0.07 -13.33 -4.15
C VAL A 74 -1.28 -12.96 -3.29
#